data_AF-A0A4V3H0C5-F1
#
_entry.id   AF-A0A4V3H0C5-F1
#
_cell.length_a   1.000
_cell.length_b   1.000
_cell.length_c   1.000
_cell.angle_alpha   90.00
_cell.angle_beta   90.00
_cell.angle_gamma   90.00
#
_symmetry.space_group_name_H-M   'P 1'
#
loop_
_entity.id
_entity.type
_entity.pdbx_description
1 polymer ?
#
loop_
_entity_poly.entity_id
_entity_poly.type
_entity_poly.pdbx_seq_one_letter_code
_entity_poly.pdbx_strand_id
1 'polypeptide(L)'
;MVRRTSRSDAFVDKSRLLEELRACREAVVREQTRMRVSGPLYYAGATVIAAIDALALMLTGNGQYFWEPTRTGQSDKPSESGN
;
A
#
# COMPACT_ATOMS: atom_id res chain seq x y z
N MET A 1 1.91 -29.70 25.63
CA MET A 1 2.20 -29.40 24.22
C MET A 1 1.23 -28.33 23.75
N VAL A 2 1.65 -27.07 23.68
CA VAL A 2 0.80 -25.97 23.17
C VAL A 2 0.53 -26.24 21.69
N ARG A 3 -0.74 -26.46 21.30
CA ARG A 3 -1.11 -26.42 19.88
C ARG A 3 -0.74 -25.03 19.38
N ARG A 4 0.34 -24.93 18.60
CA ARG A 4 0.54 -23.79 17.71
C ARG A 4 -0.63 -23.82 16.75
N THR A 5 -1.62 -22.98 16.98
CA THR A 5 -2.67 -22.69 15.99
C THR A 5 -1.94 -22.28 14.72
N SER A 6 -2.06 -23.08 13.67
CA SER A 6 -1.51 -22.75 12.36
C SER A 6 -2.11 -21.41 11.96
N ARG A 7 -1.26 -20.37 11.86
CA ARG A 7 -1.70 -19.07 11.34
C ARG A 7 -1.88 -19.26 9.85
N SER A 8 -3.08 -18.98 9.34
CA SER A 8 -3.38 -19.03 7.91
C SER A 8 -3.47 -17.61 7.37
N ASP A 9 -2.84 -17.37 6.23
CA ASP A 9 -2.91 -16.10 5.51
C ASP A 9 -4.33 -15.77 5.04
N ALA A 10 -5.24 -16.76 5.04
CA ALA A 10 -6.66 -16.56 4.74
C ALA A 10 -7.36 -15.64 5.74
N PHE A 11 -6.85 -15.51 6.97
CA PHE A 11 -7.40 -14.63 8.00
C PHE A 11 -6.76 -13.23 8.02
N VAL A 12 -5.84 -12.95 7.09
CA VAL A 12 -5.26 -11.61 6.97
C VAL A 12 -6.30 -10.68 6.37
N ASP A 13 -6.61 -9.61 7.08
CA ASP A 13 -7.41 -8.50 6.55
C ASP A 13 -6.58 -7.73 5.52
N LYS A 14 -6.67 -8.17 4.26
CA LYS A 14 -5.88 -7.64 3.15
C LYS A 14 -6.18 -6.16 2.91
N SER A 15 -7.45 -5.76 2.99
CA SER A 15 -7.87 -4.39 2.72
C SER A 15 -7.27 -3.42 3.73
N ARG A 16 -7.40 -3.72 5.02
CA ARG A 16 -6.81 -2.90 6.08
C ARG A 16 -5.28 -2.88 5.97
N LEU A 17 -4.65 -4.02 5.72
CA LEU A 17 -3.20 -4.08 5.56
C LEU A 17 -2.72 -3.22 4.38
N LEU A 18 -3.41 -3.25 3.23
CA LEU A 18 -3.06 -2.45 2.06
C LEU A 18 -3.21 -0.94 2.30
N GLU A 19 -4.20 -0.53 3.10
CA GLU A 19 -4.38 0.87 3.51
C GLU A 19 -3.19 1.36 4.37
N GLU A 20 -2.80 0.59 5.38
CA GLU A 20 -1.66 0.91 6.23
C GLU A 20 -0.33 0.93 5.45
N LEU A 21 -0.16 -0.02 4.52
CA LEU A 21 1.00 -0.07 3.63
C LEU A 21 1.06 1.15 2.71
N ARG A 22 -0.07 1.63 2.20
CA ARG A 22 -0.15 2.86 1.40
C ARG A 22 0.33 4.06 2.22
N ALA A 23 -0.22 4.25 3.42
CA ALA A 23 0.16 5.37 4.29
C ALA A 23 1.66 5.34 4.65
N CYS A 24 2.19 4.16 4.94
CA CYS A 24 3.62 3.97 5.21
C CYS A 24 4.48 4.31 3.99
N ARG A 25 4.13 3.80 2.81
CA ARG A 25 4.83 4.09 1.55
C ARG A 25 4.87 5.59 1.27
N GLU A 26 3.73 6.28 1.40
CA GLU A 26 3.62 7.73 1.20
C GLU A 26 4.48 8.53 2.19
N ALA A 27 4.52 8.12 3.45
CA ALA A 27 5.38 8.73 4.45
C ALA A 27 6.88 8.60 4.09
N VAL A 28 7.30 7.40 3.65
CA VAL A 28 8.69 7.15 3.23
C VAL A 28 9.05 7.93 1.97
N VAL A 29 8.16 8.02 0.98
CA VAL A 29 8.35 8.84 -0.22
C VAL A 29 8.52 10.31 0.15
N ARG A 30 7.63 10.84 1.01
CA ARG A 30 7.69 12.23 1.45
C ARG A 30 9.02 12.55 2.11
N GLU A 31 9.49 11.73 3.06
CA GLU A 31 10.76 12.01 3.72
C GLU A 31 11.97 11.78 2.80
N GLN A 32 11.91 10.84 1.84
CA GLN A 32 12.96 10.67 0.84
C GLN A 32 13.23 11.95 0.02
N THR A 33 12.22 12.80 -0.20
CA THR A 33 12.42 14.10 -0.87
C THR A 33 13.34 15.05 -0.09
N ARG A 34 13.52 14.81 1.22
CA ARG A 34 14.35 15.62 2.12
C ARG A 34 15.69 14.95 2.44
N MET A 35 15.86 13.69 2.06
CA MET A 35 17.08 12.93 2.33
C MET A 35 18.17 13.29 1.33
N ARG A 36 19.43 13.09 1.73
CA ARG A 36 20.55 13.15 0.79
C ARG A 36 20.40 12.03 -0.24
N VAL A 37 20.24 12.39 -1.51
CA VAL A 37 20.24 11.45 -2.63
C VAL A 37 21.49 10.58 -2.58
N SER A 38 21.31 9.28 -2.79
CA SER A 38 22.38 8.27 -2.69
C SER A 38 23.05 8.16 -1.30
N GLY A 39 22.42 8.71 -0.26
CA GLY A 39 22.81 8.48 1.13
C GLY A 39 22.30 7.14 1.67
N PRO A 40 22.90 6.61 2.75
CA PRO A 40 22.45 5.35 3.37
C PRO A 40 20.96 5.37 3.76
N LEU A 41 20.48 6.49 4.28
CA LEU A 41 19.07 6.64 4.67
C LEU A 41 18.12 6.66 3.46
N TYR A 42 18.55 7.27 2.35
CA TYR A 42 17.80 7.26 1.09
C TYR A 42 17.67 5.83 0.55
N TYR A 43 18.77 5.06 0.53
CA TYR A 43 18.73 3.66 0.11
C TYR A 43 17.87 2.79 1.03
N ALA A 44 17.93 3.01 2.35
CA ALA A 44 17.04 2.32 3.28
C ALA A 44 15.56 2.62 2.98
N GLY A 45 15.23 3.88 2.69
CA GLY A 45 13.89 4.29 2.25
C GLY A 45 13.45 3.58 0.96
N ALA A 46 14.34 3.52 -0.04
CA ALA A 46 14.08 2.81 -1.28
C ALA A 46 13.85 1.30 -1.06
N THR A 47 14.62 0.66 -0.17
CA THR A 47 14.44 -0.75 0.20
C THR A 47 13.09 -0.99 0.87
N VAL A 48 12.66 -0.10 1.77
CA VAL A 48 11.35 -0.21 2.43
C VAL A 48 10.22 -0.10 1.41
N ILE A 49 10.28 0.86 0.48
CA ILE A 49 9.29 0.99 -0.60
C ILE A 49 9.22 -0.29 -1.44
N ALA A 50 10.37 -0.84 -1.83
CA ALA A 50 10.42 -2.07 -2.62
C ALA A 50 9.79 -3.26 -1.87
N ALA A 51 10.02 -3.36 -0.55
CA ALA A 51 9.41 -4.40 0.28
C ALA A 51 7.89 -4.22 0.39
N ILE A 52 7.40 -2.99 0.51
CA ILE A 52 5.96 -2.68 0.50
C ILE A 52 5.33 -3.07 -0.83
N ASP A 53 5.93 -2.68 -1.95
CA ASP A 53 5.43 -2.98 -3.29
C ASP A 53 5.44 -4.51 -3.55
N ALA A 54 6.45 -5.23 -3.07
CA ALA A 54 6.50 -6.69 -3.13
C ALA A 54 5.38 -7.35 -2.29
N LEU A 55 5.10 -6.83 -1.09
CA LEU A 55 4.00 -7.34 -0.27
C LEU A 55 2.63 -7.08 -0.92
N ALA A 56 2.44 -5.91 -1.53
CA ALA A 56 1.22 -5.61 -2.27
C ALA A 56 1.03 -6.52 -3.50
N LEU A 57 2.11 -6.84 -4.22
CA LEU A 57 2.09 -7.84 -5.29
C LEU A 57 1.61 -9.20 -4.77
N MET A 58 2.13 -9.66 -3.63
CA MET A 58 1.72 -10.94 -3.03
C MET A 58 0.24 -10.95 -2.61
N LEU A 59 -0.28 -9.81 -2.14
CA LEU A 59 -1.67 -9.71 -1.66
C LEU A 59 -2.68 -9.56 -2.80
N THR A 60 -2.31 -8.88 -3.89
CA THR A 60 -3.24 -8.41 -4.93
C THR A 60 -2.98 -8.99 -6.32
N GLY A 61 -1.80 -9.54 -6.57
CA GLY A 61 -1.34 -9.92 -7.91
C GLY A 61 -0.93 -8.74 -8.80
N ASN A 62 -0.99 -7.49 -8.31
CA ASN A 62 -0.62 -6.29 -9.05
C ASN A 62 0.64 -5.64 -8.47
N GLY A 63 1.75 -5.66 -9.22
CA GLY A 63 3.02 -5.03 -8.83
C GLY A 63 3.02 -3.50 -8.92
N GLN A 64 1.98 -2.90 -9.50
CA GLN A 64 1.78 -1.45 -9.64
C GLN A 64 0.62 -0.94 -8.78
N TYR A 65 0.18 -1.73 -7.79
CA TYR A 65 -1.00 -1.44 -6.97
C TYR A 65 -1.00 -0.03 -6.33
N PHE A 66 0.17 0.47 -5.93
CA PHE A 66 0.31 1.82 -5.35
C PHE A 66 0.70 2.91 -6.35
N TRP A 67 0.93 2.56 -7.61
CA TRP A 67 1.32 3.51 -8.67
C TRP A 67 0.11 4.06 -9.41
N GLU A 68 -0.99 3.33 -9.44
CA GLU A 68 -2.26 3.83 -9.95
C GLU A 68 -2.77 4.94 -9.03
N PRO A 69 -3.10 6.13 -9.57
CA PRO A 69 -3.85 7.11 -8.82
C PRO A 69 -5.12 6.42 -8.35
N THR A 70 -5.34 6.38 -7.03
CA THR A 70 -6.66 6.07 -6.49
C THR A 70 -7.62 6.99 -7.24
N ARG A 71 -8.55 6.45 -8.04
CA ARG A 71 -9.63 7.23 -8.65
C ARG A 71 -10.49 7.79 -7.52
N THR A 72 -10.05 8.86 -6.89
CA THR A 72 -10.81 9.70 -5.98
C THR A 72 -11.73 10.56 -6.84
N GLY A 73 -12.80 9.95 -7.35
CA GLY A 73 -13.70 10.68 -8.24
C GLY A 73 -14.67 9.81 -9.00
N GLN A 74 -15.38 8.91 -8.31
CA GLN A 74 -16.73 8.56 -8.75
C GLN A 74 -17.68 9.24 -7.78
N SER A 75 -17.84 10.55 -7.97
CA SER A 75 -19.00 11.25 -7.45
C SER A 75 -20.22 10.61 -8.12
N ASP A 76 -20.98 9.84 -7.37
CA ASP A 76 -22.34 9.47 -7.74
C ASP A 76 -23.11 10.77 -7.97
N LYS A 77 -23.20 11.20 -9.23
CA LYS A 77 -24.19 12.21 -9.61
C LYS A 77 -25.55 11.59 -9.31
N PRO A 78 -26.40 12.22 -8.48
CA PRO A 78 -27.76 11.74 -8.31
C PRO A 78 -28.44 11.78 -9.68
N SER A 79 -29.07 10.66 -10.05
CA SER A 79 -29.90 10.56 -11.23
C SER A 79 -31.04 11.57 -11.10
N GLU A 80 -30.93 12.69 -11.79
CA GLU A 80 -32.02 13.64 -11.97
C GLU A 80 -33.02 12.99 -12.95
N SER A 81 -34.04 12.33 -12.39
CA SER A 81 -35.28 12.04 -13.10
C SER A 81 -35.96 13.36 -13.41
N GLY A 82 -35.90 13.78 -14.68
CA GLY A 82 -36.58 14.95 -15.20
C GLY A 82 -37.60 14.54 -16.26
N ASN A 83 -38.85 14.44 -15.82
CA ASN A 83 -40.14 14.70 -16.47
C ASN A 83 -40.41 14.18 -17.90
#